data_AF-A0A382STF7-F1
#
_entry.id   AF-A0A382STF7-F1
#
_cell.length_a   1.000
_cell.length_b   1.000
_cell.length_c   1.000
_cell.angle_alpha   90.00
_cell.angle_beta   90.00
_cell.angle_gamma   90.00
#
_symmetry.space_group_name_H-M   'P 1'
#
loop_
_entity.id
_entity.type
_entity.pdbx_description
1 polymer ?
#
loop_
_entity_poly.entity_id
_entity_poly.type
_entity_poly.pdbx_seq_one_letter_code
_entity_poly.pdbx_strand_id
1 'polypeptide(L)'
;VHESVAGRTTILDFTANAPTSLPPNVTRPSATPGVVRGMYKLHQRYGRASWGKLIKPAEQLARFGVPVSRALANDLRLAGADFFLDPNAKFIFAHPDGTPLDEGDILEQFDLARVLTRLRLHGVGDFYTGQTAAALTRGAELSRASLSHADLSNTRALWREAVTTEIGQFTVFTSPRPTAGAVTALQIWAMIANTNRYVESSETERRHLFAESSMRAFLDRGSKLFADGDDAAPVKELLNQKYLGKLMSSYKPNGHVAPDELLSRSHTEIENPSATSFLVIDKDGLAVACLVSLHNLFGIGRIANDTG
;
A
#
# COMPACT_ATOMS: atom_id res chain seq x y z
N VAL A 1 2.61 6.83 -12.71
CA VAL A 1 2.60 6.56 -14.17
C VAL A 1 3.43 7.62 -14.85
N HIS A 2 4.42 7.21 -15.63
CA HIS A 2 5.33 8.09 -16.36
C HIS A 2 5.14 7.88 -17.86
N GLU A 3 4.89 8.98 -18.58
CA GLU A 3 4.73 9.03 -20.02
C GLU A 3 6.01 9.65 -20.60
N SER A 4 6.96 8.82 -21.04
CA SER A 4 8.29 9.29 -21.47
C SER A 4 8.24 10.28 -22.63
N VAL A 5 7.42 10.01 -23.65
CA VAL A 5 7.25 10.89 -24.83
C VAL A 5 6.72 12.27 -24.42
N ALA A 6 5.85 12.34 -23.42
CA ALA A 6 5.30 13.59 -22.91
C ALA A 6 6.16 14.24 -21.81
N GLY A 7 7.21 13.56 -21.34
CA GLY A 7 8.02 13.98 -20.19
C GLY A 7 7.20 14.17 -18.91
N ARG A 8 6.04 13.49 -18.79
CA ARG A 8 5.05 13.78 -17.73
C ARG A 8 4.86 12.60 -16.80
N THR A 9 4.98 12.85 -15.50
CA THR A 9 4.66 11.88 -14.45
C THR A 9 3.39 12.28 -13.72
N THR A 10 2.45 11.35 -13.60
CA THR A 10 1.20 11.53 -12.85
C THR A 10 0.97 10.41 -11.85
N ILE A 11 0.31 10.75 -10.75
CA ILE A 11 -0.03 9.81 -9.69
C ILE A 11 -1.52 9.49 -9.80
N LEU A 12 -1.86 8.21 -9.78
CA LEU A 12 -3.24 7.76 -9.62
C LEU A 12 -3.43 7.37 -8.16
N ASP A 13 -4.08 8.24 -7.41
CA ASP A 13 -4.40 8.03 -6.00
C ASP A 13 -5.71 7.26 -5.90
N PHE A 14 -5.65 6.07 -5.33
CA PHE A 14 -6.80 5.23 -4.98
C PHE A 14 -6.68 4.73 -3.54
N THR A 15 -6.04 5.52 -2.69
CA THR A 15 -5.85 5.22 -1.27
C THR A 15 -7.20 4.95 -0.62
N ALA A 16 -7.25 3.91 0.22
CA ALA A 16 -8.46 3.54 0.93
C ALA A 16 -8.80 4.64 1.96
N ASN A 17 -10.04 5.10 1.95
CA ASN A 17 -10.51 6.10 2.92
C ASN A 17 -10.93 5.41 4.23
N ALA A 18 -10.70 6.09 5.35
CA ALA A 18 -11.29 5.72 6.63
C ALA A 18 -12.82 5.66 6.51
N PRO A 19 -13.48 4.76 7.25
CA PRO A 19 -14.94 4.67 7.26
C PRO A 19 -15.56 5.97 7.79
N THR A 20 -16.64 6.45 7.16
CA THR A 20 -17.32 7.68 7.59
C THR A 20 -18.00 7.52 8.96
N SER A 21 -18.32 6.28 9.35
CA SER A 21 -18.93 5.95 10.63
C SER A 21 -18.40 4.63 11.19
N LEU A 22 -18.26 4.53 12.51
CA LEU A 22 -17.89 3.30 13.22
C LEU A 22 -19.04 2.88 14.15
N PRO A 23 -19.90 1.94 13.73
CA PRO A 23 -20.94 1.39 14.58
C PRO A 23 -20.38 0.73 15.86
N PRO A 24 -21.11 0.75 17.00
CA PRO A 24 -20.60 0.23 18.29
C PRO A 24 -20.21 -1.25 18.30
N ASN A 25 -20.77 -2.05 17.39
CA ASN A 25 -20.49 -3.48 17.26
C ASN A 25 -19.27 -3.80 16.39
N VAL A 26 -18.63 -2.80 15.77
CA VAL A 26 -17.40 -2.97 14.98
C VAL A 26 -16.23 -3.26 15.92
N THR A 27 -15.54 -4.37 15.68
CA THR A 27 -14.34 -4.76 16.42
C THR A 27 -13.08 -4.82 15.55
N ARG A 28 -13.24 -4.73 14.23
CA ARG A 28 -12.17 -4.77 13.23
C ARG A 28 -12.42 -3.70 12.16
N PRO A 29 -12.17 -2.40 12.43
CA PRO A 29 -12.45 -1.35 11.47
C PRO A 29 -11.67 -1.57 10.17
N SER A 30 -12.34 -1.42 9.03
CA SER A 30 -11.78 -1.54 7.69
C SER A 30 -11.87 -0.23 6.92
N ALA A 31 -10.85 0.07 6.13
CA ALA A 31 -10.88 1.15 5.16
C ALA A 31 -11.60 0.72 3.87
N THR A 32 -12.07 1.70 3.09
CA THR A 32 -12.88 1.42 1.91
C THR A 32 -12.03 1.03 0.70
N PRO A 33 -12.25 -0.14 0.04
CA PRO A 33 -11.37 -0.62 -1.02
C PRO A 33 -11.34 0.25 -2.28
N GLY A 34 -10.19 0.89 -2.55
CA GLY A 34 -9.99 1.76 -3.72
C GLY A 34 -9.40 1.09 -4.97
N VAL A 35 -8.77 -0.08 -4.83
CA VAL A 35 -7.96 -0.72 -5.89
C VAL A 35 -8.76 -0.96 -7.18
N VAL A 36 -9.99 -1.47 -7.10
CA VAL A 36 -10.81 -1.75 -8.29
C VAL A 36 -11.11 -0.45 -9.06
N ARG A 37 -11.46 0.64 -8.37
CA ARG A 37 -11.66 1.96 -8.98
C ARG A 37 -10.37 2.48 -9.59
N GLY A 38 -9.25 2.32 -8.90
CA GLY A 38 -7.92 2.70 -9.37
C GLY A 38 -7.55 2.01 -10.68
N MET A 39 -7.58 0.68 -10.70
CA MET A 39 -7.23 -0.12 -11.89
C MET A 39 -8.14 0.19 -13.08
N TYR A 40 -9.45 0.40 -12.84
CA TYR A 40 -10.36 0.81 -13.90
C TYR A 40 -10.10 2.22 -14.40
N LYS A 41 -9.81 3.19 -13.51
CA LYS A 41 -9.46 4.55 -13.92
C LYS A 41 -8.14 4.61 -14.71
N LEU A 42 -7.19 3.73 -14.38
CA LEU A 42 -5.97 3.54 -15.17
C LEU A 42 -6.31 2.97 -16.56
N HIS A 43 -7.15 1.94 -16.61
CA HIS A 43 -7.63 1.31 -17.85
C HIS A 43 -8.39 2.28 -18.75
N GLN A 44 -9.26 3.13 -18.19
CA GLN A 44 -9.99 4.14 -18.97
C GLN A 44 -9.07 5.13 -19.69
N ARG A 45 -7.88 5.41 -19.13
CA ARG A 45 -6.93 6.37 -19.70
C ARG A 45 -5.90 5.73 -20.63
N TYR A 46 -5.39 4.55 -20.28
CA TYR A 46 -4.25 3.93 -20.99
C TYR A 46 -4.53 2.51 -21.50
N GLY A 47 -5.67 1.92 -21.16
CA GLY A 47 -6.02 0.56 -21.51
C GLY A 47 -6.26 0.39 -23.01
N ARG A 48 -5.66 -0.66 -23.60
CA ARG A 48 -5.86 -1.04 -25.01
C ARG A 48 -6.66 -2.34 -25.18
N ALA A 49 -6.50 -3.28 -24.26
CA ALA A 49 -7.31 -4.50 -24.22
C ALA A 49 -8.67 -4.21 -23.56
N SER A 50 -9.71 -4.98 -23.89
CA SER A 50 -10.99 -4.86 -23.19
C SER A 50 -10.84 -5.25 -21.71
N TRP A 51 -11.52 -4.52 -20.82
CA TRP A 51 -11.46 -4.74 -19.36
C TRP A 51 -11.69 -6.22 -19.00
N GLY A 52 -12.72 -6.83 -19.58
CA GLY A 52 -13.05 -8.22 -19.29
C GLY A 52 -11.98 -9.23 -19.71
N LYS A 53 -11.19 -8.95 -20.76
CA LYS A 53 -10.05 -9.81 -21.14
C LYS A 53 -8.92 -9.74 -20.12
N LEU A 54 -8.75 -8.62 -19.43
CA LEU A 54 -7.72 -8.44 -18.40
C LEU A 54 -8.10 -9.13 -17.07
N ILE A 55 -9.39 -9.21 -16.76
CA ILE A 55 -9.88 -9.88 -15.53
C ILE A 55 -9.95 -11.40 -15.67
N LYS A 56 -10.25 -11.90 -16.87
CA LYS A 56 -10.46 -13.34 -17.13
C LYS A 56 -9.35 -14.25 -16.58
N PRO A 57 -8.04 -13.96 -16.73
CA PRO A 57 -7.00 -14.82 -16.18
C PRO A 57 -7.10 -14.96 -14.65
N ALA A 58 -7.30 -13.86 -13.92
CA ALA A 58 -7.46 -13.90 -12.47
C ALA A 58 -8.72 -14.67 -12.05
N GLU A 59 -9.84 -14.51 -12.78
CA GLU A 59 -11.07 -15.28 -12.56
C GLU A 59 -10.83 -16.79 -12.72
N GLN A 60 -10.06 -17.20 -13.73
CA GLN A 60 -9.74 -18.61 -13.97
C GLN A 60 -8.83 -19.19 -12.89
N LEU A 61 -7.80 -18.44 -12.47
CA LEU A 61 -6.92 -18.86 -11.38
C LEU A 61 -7.69 -19.03 -10.07
N ALA A 62 -8.59 -18.10 -9.74
CA ALA A 62 -9.44 -18.22 -8.56
C ALA A 62 -10.41 -19.41 -8.65
N ARG A 63 -10.94 -19.71 -9.85
CA ARG A 63 -11.95 -20.75 -10.07
C ARG A 63 -11.38 -22.17 -10.12
N PHE A 64 -10.24 -22.36 -10.77
CA PHE A 64 -9.64 -23.68 -11.00
C PHE A 64 -8.47 -23.96 -10.07
N GLY A 65 -8.15 -22.99 -9.22
CA GLY A 65 -7.10 -23.07 -8.23
C GLY A 65 -5.71 -22.83 -8.78
N VAL A 66 -4.81 -22.54 -7.85
CA VAL A 66 -3.37 -22.39 -8.09
C VAL A 66 -2.59 -23.11 -7.00
N PRO A 67 -1.41 -23.66 -7.30
CA PRO A 67 -0.52 -24.14 -6.26
C PRO A 67 -0.14 -23.00 -5.31
N VAL A 68 -0.29 -23.24 -4.01
CA VAL A 68 0.15 -22.34 -2.95
C VAL A 68 1.66 -22.18 -3.08
N SER A 69 2.09 -20.93 -3.28
CA SER A 69 3.52 -20.61 -3.32
C SER A 69 4.14 -20.72 -1.92
N ARG A 70 5.45 -20.96 -1.85
CA ARG A 70 6.22 -20.87 -0.60
C ARG A 70 5.99 -19.58 0.18
N ALA A 71 5.85 -18.45 -0.53
CA ALA A 71 5.61 -17.15 0.09
C ALA A 71 4.25 -17.12 0.80
N LEU A 72 3.19 -17.56 0.11
CA LEU A 72 1.86 -17.64 0.71
C LEU A 72 1.80 -18.64 1.87
N ALA A 73 2.44 -19.81 1.75
CA ALA A 73 2.52 -20.78 2.84
C ALA A 73 3.20 -20.17 4.09
N ASN A 74 4.29 -19.42 3.89
CA ASN A 74 4.93 -18.68 4.99
C ASN A 74 4.01 -17.62 5.59
N ASP A 75 3.29 -16.85 4.76
CA ASP A 75 2.36 -15.81 5.21
C ASP A 75 1.20 -16.41 6.03
N LEU A 76 0.68 -17.57 5.63
CA LEU A 76 -0.37 -18.29 6.37
C LEU A 76 0.13 -18.76 7.74
N ARG A 77 1.38 -19.23 7.83
CA ARG A 77 2.01 -19.59 9.12
C ARG A 77 2.22 -18.37 10.01
N LEU A 78 2.62 -17.23 9.44
CA LEU A 78 2.83 -15.96 10.15
C LEU A 78 1.52 -15.31 10.62
N ALA A 79 0.43 -15.46 9.86
CA ALA A 79 -0.89 -14.97 10.25
C ALA A 79 -1.39 -15.60 11.56
N GLY A 80 -0.93 -16.81 11.86
CA GLY A 80 -1.17 -17.49 13.14
C GLY A 80 -2.62 -17.97 13.34
N ALA A 81 -2.88 -18.57 14.49
CA ALA A 81 -4.16 -19.21 14.79
C ALA A 81 -5.35 -18.23 14.79
N ASP A 82 -5.12 -16.96 15.16
CA ASP A 82 -6.16 -15.94 15.23
C ASP A 82 -6.80 -15.63 13.87
N PHE A 83 -6.04 -15.72 12.78
CA PHE A 83 -6.57 -15.58 11.42
C PHE A 83 -7.61 -16.65 11.10
N PHE A 84 -7.34 -17.89 11.53
CA PHE A 84 -8.22 -19.05 11.31
C PHE A 84 -9.42 -19.12 12.26
N LEU A 85 -9.56 -18.17 13.20
CA LEU A 85 -10.81 -17.98 13.94
C LEU A 85 -11.92 -17.38 13.05
N ASP A 86 -11.54 -16.76 11.94
CA ASP A 86 -12.49 -16.37 10.90
C ASP A 86 -12.91 -17.61 10.09
N PRO A 87 -14.20 -17.96 10.05
CA PRO A 87 -14.65 -19.19 9.39
C PRO A 87 -14.41 -19.16 7.88
N ASN A 88 -14.46 -17.97 7.25
CA ASN A 88 -14.21 -17.82 5.83
C ASN A 88 -12.70 -17.96 5.53
N ALA A 89 -11.84 -17.38 6.37
CA ALA A 89 -10.39 -17.61 6.26
C ALA A 89 -10.04 -19.10 6.41
N LYS A 90 -10.63 -19.79 7.39
CA LYS A 90 -10.44 -21.23 7.56
C LYS A 90 -10.94 -22.03 6.36
N PHE A 91 -12.10 -21.68 5.82
CA PHE A 91 -12.64 -22.35 4.64
C PHE A 91 -11.74 -22.23 3.40
N ILE A 92 -11.11 -21.06 3.22
CA ILE A 92 -10.30 -20.78 2.02
C ILE A 92 -8.85 -21.26 2.17
N PHE A 93 -8.26 -21.12 3.36
CA PHE A 93 -6.82 -21.25 3.56
C PHE A 93 -6.40 -22.39 4.49
N ALA A 94 -7.32 -23.29 4.88
CA ALA A 94 -7.00 -24.46 5.68
C ALA A 94 -7.49 -25.76 5.02
N HIS A 95 -6.77 -26.85 5.33
CA HIS A 95 -7.22 -28.21 5.08
C HIS A 95 -8.48 -28.54 5.91
N PRO A 96 -9.21 -29.63 5.57
CA PRO A 96 -10.38 -30.06 6.33
C PRO A 96 -10.12 -30.34 7.82
N ASP A 97 -8.89 -30.70 8.19
CA ASP A 97 -8.47 -30.90 9.59
C ASP A 97 -8.19 -29.58 10.33
N GLY A 98 -8.23 -28.44 9.63
CA GLY A 98 -8.00 -27.11 10.15
C GLY A 98 -6.54 -26.65 10.14
N THR A 99 -5.61 -27.45 9.61
CA THR A 99 -4.23 -27.02 9.40
C THR A 99 -4.13 -26.06 8.21
N PRO A 100 -3.29 -25.00 8.26
CA PRO A 100 -3.11 -24.09 7.12
C PRO A 100 -2.62 -24.83 5.87
N LEU A 101 -3.03 -24.38 4.68
CA LEU A 101 -2.47 -24.88 3.42
C LEU A 101 -0.95 -24.63 3.36
N ASP A 102 -0.21 -25.56 2.77
CA ASP A 102 1.24 -25.51 2.61
C ASP A 102 1.67 -25.42 1.13
N GLU A 103 2.96 -25.23 0.90
CA GLU A 103 3.53 -25.10 -0.45
C GLU A 103 3.15 -26.29 -1.35
N GLY A 104 2.59 -25.99 -2.52
CA GLY A 104 2.16 -26.97 -3.51
C GLY A 104 0.69 -27.41 -3.40
N ASP A 105 0.03 -27.16 -2.27
CA ASP A 105 -1.42 -27.40 -2.16
C ASP A 105 -2.21 -26.56 -3.14
N ILE A 106 -3.39 -27.01 -3.54
CA ILE A 106 -4.25 -26.26 -4.46
C ILE A 106 -5.15 -25.32 -3.67
N LEU A 107 -4.96 -24.02 -3.88
CA LEU A 107 -5.83 -22.97 -3.36
C LEU A 107 -6.92 -22.62 -4.36
N GLU A 108 -8.16 -22.95 -4.04
CA GLU A 108 -9.36 -22.56 -4.80
C GLU A 108 -10.13 -21.46 -4.07
N GLN A 109 -10.60 -20.45 -4.82
CA GLN A 109 -11.31 -19.29 -4.26
C GLN A 109 -12.57 -19.01 -5.08
N PHE A 110 -13.58 -19.88 -4.93
CA PHE A 110 -14.80 -19.84 -5.73
C PHE A 110 -15.57 -18.52 -5.59
N ASP A 111 -15.64 -17.96 -4.39
CA ASP A 111 -16.35 -16.69 -4.16
C ASP A 111 -15.61 -15.50 -4.77
N LEU A 112 -14.28 -15.48 -4.67
CA LEU A 112 -13.46 -14.50 -5.40
C LEU A 112 -13.66 -14.63 -6.90
N ALA A 113 -13.71 -15.85 -7.43
CA ALA A 113 -14.00 -16.09 -8.85
C ALA A 113 -15.38 -15.54 -9.26
N ARG A 114 -16.40 -15.64 -8.39
CA ARG A 114 -17.72 -15.02 -8.62
C ARG A 114 -17.62 -13.50 -8.64
N VAL A 115 -16.91 -12.88 -7.71
CA VAL A 115 -16.68 -11.43 -7.71
C VAL A 115 -15.97 -10.97 -8.98
N LEU A 116 -14.91 -11.67 -9.40
CA LEU A 116 -14.18 -11.39 -10.63
C LEU A 116 -15.06 -11.58 -11.88
N THR A 117 -15.92 -12.60 -11.89
CA THR A 117 -16.92 -12.81 -12.96
C THR A 117 -17.86 -11.61 -13.06
N ARG A 118 -18.38 -11.12 -11.93
CA ARG A 118 -19.26 -9.95 -11.88
C ARG A 118 -18.55 -8.69 -12.36
N LEU A 119 -17.32 -8.46 -11.90
CA LEU A 119 -16.49 -7.35 -12.37
C LEU A 119 -16.23 -7.41 -13.87
N ARG A 120 -16.06 -8.61 -14.43
CA ARG A 120 -15.86 -8.82 -15.86
C ARG A 120 -17.13 -8.55 -16.67
N LEU A 121 -18.30 -8.98 -16.19
CA LEU A 121 -19.57 -8.92 -16.93
C LEU A 121 -20.35 -7.61 -16.73
N HIS A 122 -20.37 -7.09 -15.51
CA HIS A 122 -21.16 -5.92 -15.11
C HIS A 122 -20.32 -4.66 -14.89
N GLY A 123 -19.00 -4.79 -15.01
CA GLY A 123 -18.06 -3.70 -14.86
C GLY A 123 -17.88 -3.23 -13.42
N VAL A 124 -17.09 -2.17 -13.27
CA VAL A 124 -16.65 -1.67 -11.95
C VAL A 124 -17.76 -1.02 -11.14
N GLY A 125 -18.85 -0.57 -11.77
CA GLY A 125 -20.00 -0.02 -11.06
C GLY A 125 -20.61 -1.02 -10.08
N ASP A 126 -20.66 -2.31 -10.45
CA ASP A 126 -21.26 -3.35 -9.61
C ASP A 126 -20.56 -3.54 -8.26
N PHE A 127 -19.24 -3.36 -8.23
CA PHE A 127 -18.42 -3.45 -7.01
C PHE A 127 -18.71 -2.32 -6.01
N TYR A 128 -19.10 -1.15 -6.49
CA TYR A 128 -19.28 0.05 -5.65
C TYR A 128 -20.74 0.39 -5.37
N THR A 129 -21.68 0.00 -6.23
CA THR A 129 -23.11 0.33 -6.08
C THR A 129 -24.05 -0.83 -6.41
N GLY A 130 -23.54 -1.97 -6.89
CA GLY A 130 -24.36 -3.10 -7.35
C GLY A 130 -24.46 -4.24 -6.34
N GLN A 131 -24.65 -5.47 -6.84
CA GLN A 131 -24.87 -6.62 -5.96
C GLN A 131 -23.56 -7.04 -5.27
N THR A 132 -22.40 -6.87 -5.90
CA THR A 132 -21.12 -7.09 -5.22
C THR A 132 -20.94 -6.11 -4.07
N ALA A 133 -21.34 -4.84 -4.23
CA ALA A 133 -21.32 -3.87 -3.13
C ALA A 133 -22.21 -4.34 -1.95
N ALA A 134 -23.39 -4.88 -2.26
CA ALA A 134 -24.32 -5.39 -1.24
C ALA A 134 -23.84 -6.68 -0.55
N ALA A 135 -23.09 -7.53 -1.26
CA ALA A 135 -22.45 -8.71 -0.66
C ALA A 135 -21.31 -8.29 0.27
N LEU A 136 -20.44 -7.37 -0.17
CA LEU A 136 -19.32 -6.86 0.62
C LEU A 136 -19.77 -6.19 1.93
N THR A 137 -20.78 -5.31 1.87
CA THR A 137 -21.27 -4.58 3.06
C THR A 137 -21.92 -5.53 4.07
N ARG A 138 -22.69 -6.51 3.59
CA ARG A 138 -23.27 -7.55 4.44
C ARG A 138 -22.20 -8.44 5.07
N GLY A 139 -21.21 -8.86 4.28
CA GLY A 139 -20.08 -9.65 4.79
C GLY A 139 -19.27 -8.88 5.82
N ALA A 140 -19.03 -7.58 5.60
CA ALA A 140 -18.37 -6.73 6.57
C ALA A 140 -19.15 -6.61 7.89
N GLU A 141 -20.48 -6.42 7.82
CA GLU A 141 -21.33 -6.37 9.01
C GLU A 141 -21.27 -7.68 9.83
N LEU A 142 -21.39 -8.83 9.16
CA LEU A 142 -21.29 -10.15 9.79
C LEU A 142 -19.93 -10.38 10.44
N SER A 143 -18.86 -9.88 9.81
CA SER A 143 -17.48 -9.98 10.29
C SER A 143 -17.07 -8.86 11.27
N ARG A 144 -18.02 -8.02 11.71
CA ARG A 144 -17.80 -6.87 12.62
C ARG A 144 -16.75 -5.88 12.09
N ALA A 145 -16.71 -5.71 10.78
CA ALA A 145 -15.89 -4.75 10.06
C ALA A 145 -16.69 -3.50 9.68
N SER A 146 -16.00 -2.40 9.39
CA SER A 146 -16.64 -1.13 9.01
C SER A 146 -16.58 -0.91 7.50
N LEU A 147 -17.65 -1.29 6.80
CA LEU A 147 -17.80 -0.98 5.38
C LEU A 147 -19.27 -0.69 5.07
N SER A 148 -19.56 0.54 4.66
CA SER A 148 -20.92 0.95 4.30
C SER A 148 -21.09 1.10 2.79
N HIS A 149 -22.34 1.02 2.32
CA HIS A 149 -22.69 1.36 0.95
C HIS A 149 -22.34 2.80 0.60
N ALA A 150 -22.51 3.73 1.54
CA ALA A 150 -22.18 5.14 1.35
C ALA A 150 -20.67 5.28 1.06
N ASP A 151 -19.82 4.66 1.88
CA ASP A 151 -18.37 4.71 1.70
C ASP A 151 -17.93 4.11 0.35
N LEU A 152 -18.45 2.93 -0.01
CA LEU A 152 -18.18 2.30 -1.31
C LEU A 152 -18.62 3.21 -2.46
N SER A 153 -19.86 3.71 -2.43
CA SER A 153 -20.39 4.57 -3.49
C SER A 153 -19.60 5.88 -3.64
N ASN A 154 -19.05 6.41 -2.55
CA ASN A 154 -18.25 7.63 -2.50
C ASN A 154 -16.77 7.41 -2.77
N THR A 155 -16.31 6.17 -2.92
CA THR A 155 -14.92 5.88 -3.26
C THR A 155 -14.55 6.45 -4.62
N ARG A 156 -13.45 7.21 -4.66
CA ARG A 156 -12.91 7.86 -5.86
C ARG A 156 -11.44 7.48 -6.03
N ALA A 157 -11.04 7.26 -7.27
CA ALA A 157 -9.63 7.30 -7.67
C ALA A 157 -9.38 8.66 -8.32
N LEU A 158 -8.27 9.33 -8.01
CA LEU A 158 -7.98 10.70 -8.42
C LEU A 158 -6.63 10.78 -9.14
N TRP A 159 -6.59 11.48 -10.27
CA TRP A 159 -5.31 11.84 -10.89
C TRP A 159 -4.75 13.04 -10.13
N ARG A 160 -3.50 12.94 -9.70
CA ARG A 160 -2.77 14.00 -9.02
C ARG A 160 -1.45 14.26 -9.72
N GLU A 161 -0.97 15.49 -9.59
CA GLU A 161 0.40 15.81 -9.96
C GLU A 161 1.38 15.10 -9.02
N ALA A 162 2.49 14.63 -9.57
CA ALA A 162 3.56 14.06 -8.78
C ALA A 162 4.34 15.18 -8.08
N VAL A 163 4.72 14.94 -6.83
CA VAL A 163 5.73 15.78 -6.18
C VAL A 163 7.07 15.42 -6.80
N THR A 164 7.76 16.43 -7.31
CA THR A 164 9.06 16.29 -7.95
C THR A 164 10.14 16.85 -7.04
N THR A 165 11.24 16.10 -6.87
CA THR A 165 12.44 16.56 -6.17
C THR A 165 13.69 16.08 -6.90
N GLU A 166 14.83 16.69 -6.59
CA GLU A 166 16.14 16.29 -7.10
C GLU A 166 16.94 15.63 -5.98
N ILE A 167 17.51 14.46 -6.29
CA ILE A 167 18.41 13.71 -5.40
C ILE A 167 19.67 13.40 -6.19
N GLY A 168 20.75 14.13 -5.90
CA GLY A 168 21.95 14.12 -6.73
C GLY A 168 21.62 14.55 -8.16
N GLN A 169 21.96 13.71 -9.13
CA GLN A 169 21.67 13.95 -10.56
C GLN A 169 20.29 13.41 -11.02
N PHE A 170 19.51 12.82 -10.12
CA PHE A 170 18.25 12.16 -10.47
C PHE A 170 17.04 13.03 -10.12
N THR A 171 16.11 13.12 -11.06
CA THR A 171 14.75 13.62 -10.78
C THR A 171 13.91 12.49 -10.23
N VAL A 172 13.35 12.69 -9.04
CA VAL A 172 12.54 11.70 -8.34
C VAL A 172 11.10 12.19 -8.20
N PHE A 173 10.16 11.30 -8.45
CA PHE A 173 8.72 11.57 -8.40
C PHE A 173 8.07 10.78 -7.26
N THR A 174 7.20 11.42 -6.48
CA THR A 174 6.46 10.79 -5.38
C THR A 174 5.02 11.31 -5.25
N SER A 175 4.22 10.66 -4.41
CA SER A 175 2.82 11.03 -4.16
C SER A 175 2.69 12.31 -3.31
N PRO A 176 1.70 13.18 -3.56
CA PRO A 176 1.51 14.43 -2.79
C PRO A 176 0.83 14.27 -1.42
N ARG A 177 -0.01 13.24 -1.22
CA ARG A 177 -0.66 12.94 0.09
C ARG A 177 0.08 11.80 0.78
N PRO A 178 0.11 11.77 2.12
CA PRO A 178 1.26 11.24 2.84
C PRO A 178 1.45 9.75 2.57
N THR A 179 2.37 9.43 1.68
CA THR A 179 3.00 8.13 1.58
C THR A 179 4.22 8.16 2.48
N ALA A 180 3.99 8.05 3.80
CA ALA A 180 5.00 8.29 4.82
C ALA A 180 6.31 7.53 4.52
N GLY A 181 6.22 6.24 4.17
CA GLY A 181 7.39 5.43 3.82
C GLY A 181 8.20 5.97 2.63
N ALA A 182 7.53 6.43 1.56
CA ALA A 182 8.21 6.99 0.40
C ALA A 182 8.89 8.32 0.74
N VAL A 183 8.21 9.20 1.49
CA VAL A 183 8.79 10.50 1.89
C VAL A 183 10.00 10.29 2.80
N THR A 184 9.90 9.41 3.79
CA THR A 184 11.01 9.08 4.69
C THR A 184 12.20 8.50 3.94
N ALA A 185 11.98 7.55 3.02
CA ALA A 185 13.05 7.02 2.19
C ALA A 185 13.72 8.12 1.36
N LEU A 186 12.93 9.03 0.76
CA LEU A 186 13.47 10.14 -0.02
C LEU A 186 14.23 11.16 0.83
N GLN A 187 13.78 11.44 2.06
CA GLN A 187 14.54 12.27 2.99
C GLN A 187 15.91 11.66 3.30
N ILE A 188 15.97 10.35 3.57
CA ILE A 188 17.23 9.63 3.81
C ILE A 188 18.16 9.79 2.61
N TRP A 189 17.69 9.44 1.41
CA TRP A 189 18.50 9.54 0.20
C TRP A 189 18.92 10.97 -0.11
N ALA A 190 18.04 11.94 0.07
CA ALA A 190 18.35 13.34 -0.18
C ALA A 190 19.39 13.87 0.82
N MET A 191 19.30 13.55 2.11
CA MET A 191 20.34 13.93 3.09
C MET A 191 21.70 13.33 2.75
N ILE A 192 21.73 12.06 2.35
CA ILE A 192 22.96 11.35 1.99
C ILE A 192 23.57 11.93 0.69
N ALA A 193 22.73 12.23 -0.30
CA ALA A 193 23.16 12.68 -1.62
C ALA A 193 23.45 14.20 -1.70
N ASN A 194 22.97 15.00 -0.75
CA ASN A 194 23.12 16.47 -0.77
C ASN A 194 24.59 16.93 -0.67
N THR A 195 25.49 16.04 -0.27
CA THR A 195 26.93 16.32 -0.21
C THR A 195 27.70 15.18 -0.87
N ASN A 196 28.86 15.46 -1.46
CA ASN A 196 29.77 14.40 -1.94
C ASN A 196 30.32 13.53 -0.81
N ARG A 197 29.98 13.83 0.45
CA ARG A 197 30.43 13.14 1.65
C ARG A 197 30.25 11.64 1.57
N TYR A 198 29.08 11.14 1.17
CA TYR A 198 28.89 9.69 1.08
C TYR A 198 29.94 9.03 0.17
N VAL A 199 30.25 9.66 -0.97
CA VAL A 199 31.23 9.14 -1.94
C VAL A 199 32.66 9.27 -1.39
N GLU A 200 32.97 10.40 -0.75
CA GLU A 200 34.30 10.73 -0.22
C GLU A 200 34.64 10.02 1.11
N SER A 201 33.63 9.55 1.84
CA SER A 201 33.77 8.94 3.15
C SER A 201 34.18 7.46 3.11
N SER A 202 34.81 7.02 4.21
CA SER A 202 35.10 5.61 4.49
C SER A 202 33.81 4.77 4.60
N GLU A 203 33.94 3.45 4.47
CA GLU A 203 32.80 2.53 4.63
C GLU A 203 32.11 2.68 6.00
N THR A 204 32.89 2.83 7.08
CA THR A 204 32.37 3.05 8.43
C THR A 204 31.55 4.32 8.52
N GLU A 205 32.05 5.42 7.97
CA GLU A 205 31.31 6.68 7.98
C GLU A 205 30.08 6.62 7.07
N ARG A 206 30.11 5.89 5.94
CA ARG A 206 28.91 5.69 5.10
C ARG A 206 27.78 4.98 5.85
N ARG A 207 28.12 3.94 6.62
CA ARG A 207 27.14 3.23 7.47
C ARG A 207 26.62 4.14 8.59
N HIS A 208 27.50 4.92 9.21
CA HIS A 208 27.12 5.91 10.23
C HIS A 208 26.21 7.01 9.68
N LEU A 209 26.54 7.55 8.51
CA LEU A 209 25.73 8.54 7.81
C LEU A 209 24.34 7.99 7.49
N PHE A 210 24.26 6.75 7.00
CA PHE A 210 22.97 6.10 6.75
C PHE A 210 22.14 5.94 8.03
N ALA A 211 22.76 5.55 9.15
CA ALA A 211 22.08 5.42 10.43
C ALA A 211 21.59 6.78 10.97
N GLU A 212 22.45 7.79 10.99
CA GLU A 212 22.12 9.14 11.48
C GLU A 212 21.05 9.83 10.63
N SER A 213 21.12 9.69 9.30
CA SER A 213 20.09 10.19 8.38
C SER A 213 18.78 9.42 8.53
N SER A 214 18.82 8.09 8.69
CA SER A 214 17.62 7.28 8.94
C SER A 214 16.90 7.73 10.20
N MET A 215 17.62 7.84 11.32
CA MET A 215 17.03 8.32 12.57
C MET A 215 16.34 9.68 12.40
N ARG A 216 16.98 10.64 11.75
CA ARG A 216 16.42 11.98 11.51
C ARG A 216 15.15 11.94 10.64
N ALA A 217 15.16 11.15 9.58
CA ALA A 217 13.98 10.99 8.73
C ALA A 217 12.83 10.27 9.46
N PHE A 218 13.13 9.31 10.34
CA PHE A 218 12.12 8.63 11.16
C PHE A 218 11.54 9.53 12.26
N LEU A 219 12.31 10.48 12.81
CA LEU A 219 11.80 11.51 13.72
C LEU A 219 10.84 12.47 13.03
N ASP A 220 11.16 12.86 11.79
CA ASP A 220 10.24 13.63 10.94
C ASP A 220 9.00 12.81 10.58
N ARG A 221 9.17 11.51 10.30
CA ARG A 221 8.03 10.62 10.02
C ARG A 221 7.07 10.54 11.18
N GLY A 222 7.59 10.36 12.39
CA GLY A 222 6.82 10.48 13.61
C GLY A 222 6.16 11.85 13.65
N SER A 223 6.92 12.92 13.87
CA SER A 223 6.35 14.24 14.19
C SER A 223 5.57 14.97 13.08
N LYS A 224 5.76 14.66 11.79
CA LYS A 224 5.29 15.49 10.66
C LYS A 224 4.51 14.75 9.57
N LEU A 225 4.49 13.41 9.59
CA LEU A 225 3.85 12.58 8.55
C LEU A 225 2.64 11.77 9.09
N PHE A 226 2.02 12.23 10.18
CA PHE A 226 0.88 11.58 10.83
C PHE A 226 -0.41 11.53 9.97
N ALA A 227 -1.29 10.60 10.34
CA ALA A 227 -2.28 9.91 9.50
C ALA A 227 -3.54 10.70 9.10
N ASP A 228 -3.82 11.86 9.68
CA ASP A 228 -5.08 12.57 9.41
C ASP A 228 -5.03 13.46 8.15
N GLY A 229 -3.95 13.38 7.38
CA GLY A 229 -3.89 13.77 5.97
C GLY A 229 -4.01 15.26 5.64
N ASP A 230 -4.54 16.07 6.56
CA ASP A 230 -4.71 17.51 6.44
C ASP A 230 -3.71 18.30 7.32
N ASP A 231 -3.20 17.69 8.40
CA ASP A 231 -2.17 18.28 9.29
C ASP A 231 -0.73 17.82 8.97
N ALA A 232 -0.55 16.94 7.98
CA ALA A 232 0.77 16.47 7.57
C ALA A 232 1.53 17.58 6.83
N ALA A 233 2.83 17.72 7.14
CA ALA A 233 3.65 18.71 6.45
C ALA A 233 3.72 18.43 4.94
N PRO A 234 3.68 19.46 4.08
CA PRO A 234 3.77 19.26 2.64
C PRO A 234 5.03 18.48 2.26
N VAL A 235 4.91 17.44 1.43
CA VAL A 235 6.05 16.62 1.00
C VAL A 235 7.18 17.46 0.39
N LYS A 236 6.83 18.54 -0.33
CA LYS A 236 7.79 19.48 -0.91
C LYS A 236 8.61 20.23 0.14
N GLU A 237 8.06 20.51 1.32
CA GLU A 237 8.78 21.12 2.44
C GLU A 237 9.76 20.13 3.05
N LEU A 238 9.30 18.90 3.31
CA LEU A 238 10.11 17.84 3.92
C LEU A 238 11.29 17.39 3.05
N LEU A 239 11.19 17.56 1.73
CA LEU A 239 12.25 17.25 0.77
C LEU A 239 13.05 18.49 0.32
N ASN A 240 12.82 19.66 0.93
CA ASN A 240 13.56 20.87 0.59
C ASN A 240 15.02 20.79 1.08
N GLN A 241 15.97 21.15 0.22
CA GLN A 241 17.41 21.05 0.56
C GLN A 241 17.83 21.89 1.77
N LYS A 242 17.25 23.08 1.97
CA LYS A 242 17.54 23.91 3.15
C LYS A 242 17.04 23.24 4.43
N TYR A 243 15.88 22.60 4.35
CA TYR A 243 15.29 21.87 5.46
C TYR A 243 16.12 20.62 5.82
N LEU A 244 16.50 19.83 4.82
CA LEU A 244 17.37 18.66 5.00
C LEU A 244 18.76 19.05 5.55
N GLY A 245 19.32 20.18 5.09
CA GLY A 245 20.54 20.75 5.65
C GLY A 245 20.41 21.13 7.13
N LYS A 246 19.24 21.63 7.56
CA LYS A 246 18.96 21.89 8.98
C LYS A 246 18.94 20.58 9.79
N LEU A 247 18.29 19.53 9.30
CA LEU A 247 18.28 18.22 9.96
C LEU A 247 19.70 17.65 10.15
N MET A 248 20.55 17.82 9.13
CA MET A 248 21.93 17.33 9.14
C MET A 248 22.94 18.27 9.82
N SER A 249 22.53 19.46 10.26
CA SER A 249 23.44 20.49 10.80
C SER A 249 24.21 20.05 12.05
N SER A 250 23.64 19.13 12.84
CA SER A 250 24.27 18.57 14.04
C SER A 250 25.07 17.29 13.78
N TYR A 251 25.10 16.77 12.55
CA TYR A 251 25.74 15.49 12.25
C TYR A 251 27.25 15.51 12.54
N LYS A 252 27.74 14.44 13.17
CA LYS A 252 29.17 14.25 13.47
C LYS A 252 29.68 12.95 12.82
N PRO A 253 30.79 12.99 12.06
CA PRO A 253 31.35 11.79 11.40
C PRO A 253 31.70 10.66 12.39
N ASN A 254 32.16 11.03 13.58
CA ASN A 254 32.74 10.13 14.56
C ASN A 254 31.93 10.09 15.86
N GLY A 255 30.62 10.34 15.80
CA GLY A 255 29.77 10.33 16.98
C GLY A 255 28.29 10.40 16.67
N HIS A 256 27.51 9.68 17.45
CA HIS A 256 26.05 9.78 17.46
C HIS A 256 25.61 11.10 18.13
N VAL A 257 24.55 11.70 17.62
CA VAL A 257 23.87 12.82 18.29
C VAL A 257 22.46 12.37 18.63
N ALA A 258 22.21 12.18 19.92
CA ALA A 258 20.90 11.79 20.42
C ALA A 258 19.84 12.82 20.00
N PRO A 259 18.67 12.38 19.54
CA PRO A 259 17.56 13.29 19.26
C PRO A 259 16.99 13.85 20.55
N ASP A 260 16.34 15.02 20.45
CA ASP A 260 15.64 15.64 21.57
C ASP A 260 14.55 14.68 22.10
N GLU A 261 14.55 14.43 23.42
CA GLU A 261 13.65 13.49 24.09
C GLU A 261 12.16 13.84 23.87
N LEU A 262 11.84 15.13 23.65
CA LEU A 262 10.48 15.59 23.37
C LEU A 262 9.98 15.19 21.97
N LEU A 263 10.90 14.92 21.03
CA LEU A 263 10.59 14.47 19.67
C LEU A 263 10.58 12.94 19.56
N SER A 264 11.19 12.23 20.52
CA SER A 264 11.20 10.77 20.59
C SER A 264 9.94 10.23 21.29
N ARG A 265 8.76 10.44 20.70
CA ARG A 265 7.62 9.59 21.05
C ARG A 265 7.88 8.21 20.45
N SER A 266 8.38 7.29 21.27
CA SER A 266 8.53 5.89 20.87
C SER A 266 7.13 5.34 20.58
N HIS A 267 6.78 5.21 19.30
CA HIS A 267 5.65 4.39 18.91
C HIS A 267 6.09 2.93 19.05
N THR A 268 5.54 2.25 20.05
CA THR A 268 5.81 0.84 20.33
C THR A 268 5.03 -0.11 19.41
N GLU A 269 4.25 0.44 18.49
CA GLU A 269 3.51 -0.35 17.51
C GLU A 269 4.47 -0.92 16.47
N ILE A 270 4.50 -2.25 16.37
CA ILE A 270 5.24 -2.95 15.33
C ILE A 270 4.57 -2.65 14.00
N GLU A 271 5.29 -1.97 13.10
CA GLU A 271 4.79 -1.71 11.75
C GLU A 271 4.73 -3.00 10.94
N ASN A 272 3.62 -3.19 10.23
CA ASN A 272 3.53 -4.26 9.24
C ASN A 272 3.79 -3.71 7.83
N PRO A 273 4.86 -4.16 7.14
CA PRO A 273 5.18 -3.69 5.80
C PRO A 273 4.44 -4.44 4.67
N SER A 274 3.39 -5.20 4.98
CA SER A 274 2.71 -6.09 4.02
C SER A 274 2.14 -5.32 2.83
N ALA A 275 2.79 -5.45 1.70
CA ALA A 275 2.40 -4.86 0.44
C ALA A 275 2.93 -5.71 -0.71
N THR A 276 2.38 -5.49 -1.90
CA THR A 276 3.01 -5.95 -3.14
C THR A 276 3.17 -4.76 -4.08
N SER A 277 4.26 -4.77 -4.84
CA SER A 277 4.54 -3.74 -5.83
C SER A 277 4.99 -4.38 -7.13
N PHE A 278 4.75 -3.66 -8.22
CA PHE A 278 5.17 -4.07 -9.54
C PHE A 278 5.57 -2.86 -10.39
N LEU A 279 6.51 -3.09 -11.30
CA LEU A 279 6.95 -2.15 -12.31
C LEU A 279 6.69 -2.73 -13.69
N VAL A 280 6.03 -1.98 -14.54
CA VAL A 280 5.79 -2.35 -15.95
C VAL A 280 6.25 -1.21 -16.83
N ILE A 281 6.98 -1.52 -17.89
CA ILE A 281 7.39 -0.57 -18.93
C ILE A 281 6.98 -1.19 -20.27
N ASP A 282 6.31 -0.43 -21.12
CA ASP A 282 5.96 -0.88 -22.47
C ASP A 282 6.93 -0.33 -23.53
N LYS A 283 6.78 -0.83 -24.76
CA LYS A 283 7.59 -0.43 -25.92
C LYS A 283 7.39 1.04 -26.34
N ASP A 284 6.29 1.68 -25.92
CA ASP A 284 5.96 3.06 -26.24
C ASP A 284 6.49 4.01 -25.15
N GLY A 285 7.19 3.46 -24.14
CA GLY A 285 7.82 4.19 -23.06
C GLY A 285 6.83 4.67 -21.98
N LEU A 286 5.67 4.02 -21.86
CA LEU A 286 4.79 4.17 -20.70
C LEU A 286 5.33 3.30 -19.56
N ALA A 287 5.60 3.92 -18.41
CA ALA A 287 6.07 3.22 -17.23
C ALA A 287 5.08 3.36 -16.07
N VAL A 288 4.78 2.24 -15.40
CA VAL A 288 3.88 2.16 -14.26
C VAL A 288 4.62 1.50 -13.10
N ALA A 289 4.93 2.28 -12.07
CA ALA A 289 5.24 1.75 -10.74
C ALA A 289 3.95 1.79 -9.91
N CYS A 290 3.55 0.64 -9.39
CA CYS A 290 2.34 0.50 -8.59
C CYS A 290 2.66 -0.25 -7.29
N LEU A 291 2.04 0.21 -6.20
CA LEU A 291 2.06 -0.46 -4.91
C LEU A 291 0.61 -0.63 -4.47
N VAL A 292 0.27 -1.82 -3.98
CA VAL A 292 -1.02 -2.11 -3.35
C VAL A 292 -0.77 -2.84 -2.04
N SER A 293 -1.63 -2.61 -1.06
CA SER A 293 -1.46 -3.13 0.29
C SER A 293 -2.82 -3.25 0.99
N LEU A 294 -2.92 -4.22 1.90
CA LEU A 294 -4.00 -4.33 2.88
C LEU A 294 -3.55 -3.81 4.26
N HIS A 295 -2.41 -3.12 4.33
CA HIS A 295 -1.70 -2.64 5.52
C HIS A 295 -1.13 -3.73 6.44
N ASN A 296 -1.71 -4.93 6.43
CA ASN A 296 -1.30 -6.08 7.22
C ASN A 296 -1.39 -7.36 6.38
N LEU A 297 -0.75 -8.46 6.81
CA LEU A 297 -1.00 -9.78 6.23
C LEU A 297 -2.49 -10.09 6.37
N PHE A 298 -3.18 -10.33 5.25
CA PHE A 298 -4.63 -10.53 5.19
C PHE A 298 -5.47 -9.37 5.78
N GLY A 299 -4.90 -8.16 5.86
CA GLY A 299 -5.58 -6.96 6.33
C GLY A 299 -6.12 -7.06 7.76
N ILE A 300 -7.42 -6.88 7.93
CA ILE A 300 -8.07 -6.96 9.24
C ILE A 300 -8.33 -8.40 9.72
N GLY A 301 -7.87 -9.40 8.94
CA GLY A 301 -8.07 -10.82 9.24
C GLY A 301 -9.53 -11.26 9.13
N ARG A 302 -10.33 -10.56 8.31
CA ARG A 302 -11.75 -10.86 8.07
C ARG A 302 -11.99 -10.96 6.58
N ILE A 303 -12.70 -12.01 6.18
CA ILE A 303 -13.13 -12.21 4.79
C ILE A 303 -14.63 -11.98 4.73
N ALA A 304 -15.06 -11.12 3.81
CA ALA A 304 -16.47 -10.84 3.63
C ALA A 304 -17.16 -12.08 3.02
N ASN A 305 -18.25 -12.50 3.66
CA ASN A 305 -18.98 -13.70 3.24
C ASN A 305 -19.42 -13.60 1.77
N ASP A 306 -19.35 -14.72 1.04
CA ASP A 306 -19.75 -14.83 -0.37
C ASP A 306 -18.94 -13.97 -1.36
N THR A 307 -17.82 -13.35 -0.95
CA THR A 307 -16.97 -12.53 -1.82
C THR A 307 -15.55 -13.05 -2.00
N GLY A 308 -15.13 -14.00 -1.16
CA GLY A 308 -13.70 -14.33 -0.97
C GLY A 308 -12.93 -13.11 -0.48
#